data_AF-A0A7J2HJW2-F1
#
_entry.id   AF-A0A7J2HJW2-F1
#
_cell.length_a   1.000
_cell.length_b   1.000
_cell.length_c   1.000
_cell.angle_alpha   90.00
_cell.angle_beta   90.00
_cell.angle_gamma   90.00
#
_symmetry.space_group_name_H-M   'P 1'
#
loop_
_entity.id
_entity.type
_entity.pdbx_description
1 polymer ?
#
loop_
_entity_poly.entity_id
_entity_poly.type
_entity_poly.pdbx_seq_one_letter_code
_entity_poly.pdbx_strand_id
1 'polypeptide(L)'
;PCMKLIYQSVMKGENVSHFANFALASFLINIGMNLDDILKIFAHRPDFDQRIARYQIEHIAGLRGSRTKYTTPSCDTMKTNGLCVEDGKLCGGVKNPLAYFRRSLRRLRKADKDKAEVEGERS
;
A
#
# COMPACT_ATOMS: atom_id res chain seq x y z
N PRO A 1 -3.38 -4.25 -6.49
CA PRO A 1 -3.78 -3.32 -7.58
C PRO A 1 -4.14 -1.93 -7.05
N CYS A 2 -5.11 -1.81 -6.14
CA CYS A 2 -5.60 -0.52 -5.61
C CYS A 2 -4.47 0.36 -5.06
N MET A 3 -3.65 -0.17 -4.16
CA MET A 3 -2.50 0.55 -3.59
C MET A 3 -1.47 0.97 -4.63
N LYS A 4 -1.29 0.17 -5.70
CA LYS A 4 -0.38 0.51 -6.80
C LYS A 4 -0.89 1.73 -7.57
N LEU A 5 -2.19 1.82 -7.84
CA LEU A 5 -2.77 2.97 -8.52
C LEU A 5 -2.65 4.24 -7.68
N ILE A 6 -2.99 4.17 -6.38
CA ILE A 6 -2.86 5.32 -5.47
C ILE A 6 -1.41 5.79 -5.41
N TYR A 7 -0.46 4.86 -5.29
CA TYR A 7 0.97 5.16 -5.33
C TYR A 7 1.37 5.85 -6.64
N GLN A 8 0.91 5.35 -7.79
CA GLN A 8 1.20 5.96 -9.08
C GLN A 8 0.64 7.38 -9.21
N SER A 9 -0.59 7.63 -8.74
CA SER A 9 -1.17 8.97 -8.73
C SER A 9 -0.36 9.92 -7.84
N VAL A 10 0.03 9.49 -6.64
CA VAL A 10 0.90 10.29 -5.75
C VAL A 10 2.24 10.61 -6.42
N MET A 11 2.89 9.62 -7.04
CA MET A 11 4.19 9.82 -7.71
C MET A 11 4.10 10.73 -8.94
N LYS A 12 2.93 10.83 -9.58
CA LYS A 12 2.68 11.78 -10.67
C LYS A 12 2.36 13.20 -10.19
N GLY A 13 2.26 13.42 -8.88
CA GLY A 13 1.80 14.68 -8.31
C GLY A 13 0.31 14.95 -8.55
N GLU A 14 -0.49 13.92 -8.79
CA GLU A 14 -1.93 14.05 -8.90
C GLU A 14 -2.55 14.28 -7.51
N ASN A 15 -3.63 15.07 -7.46
CA ASN A 15 -4.42 15.22 -6.25
C ASN A 15 -5.14 13.90 -5.94
N VAL A 16 -4.84 13.32 -4.77
CA VAL A 16 -5.52 12.14 -4.25
C VAL A 16 -6.33 12.50 -3.00
N SER A 17 -7.44 11.78 -2.78
CA SER A 17 -8.31 12.07 -1.62
C SER A 17 -7.58 11.85 -0.29
N HIS A 18 -8.05 12.52 0.77
CA HIS A 18 -7.51 12.33 2.12
C HIS A 18 -7.53 10.86 2.55
N PHE A 19 -8.62 10.15 2.22
CA PHE A 19 -8.74 8.72 2.52
C PHE A 19 -7.74 7.88 1.70
N ALA A 20 -7.46 8.22 0.45
CA ALA A 20 -6.44 7.55 -0.37
C ALA A 20 -5.03 7.72 0.22
N ASN A 21 -4.70 8.94 0.69
CA ASN A 21 -3.44 9.21 1.39
C ASN A 21 -3.29 8.32 2.64
N PHE A 22 -4.33 8.29 3.48
CA PHE A 22 -4.35 7.43 4.67
C PHE A 22 -4.22 5.94 4.32
N ALA A 23 -4.94 5.47 3.30
CA ALA A 23 -4.92 4.08 2.87
C ALA A 23 -3.53 3.66 2.36
N LEU A 24 -2.87 4.52 1.57
CA LEU A 24 -1.50 4.28 1.10
C LEU A 24 -0.49 4.32 2.25
N ALA A 25 -0.53 5.33 3.11
CA ALA A 25 0.40 5.46 4.24
C ALA A 25 0.31 4.25 5.18
N SER A 26 -0.90 3.89 5.60
CA SER A 26 -1.12 2.71 6.44
C SER A 26 -0.67 1.42 5.75
N PHE A 27 -0.89 1.26 4.44
CA PHE A 27 -0.37 0.12 3.69
C PHE A 27 1.15 0.04 3.70
N LEU A 28 1.85 1.13 3.36
CA LEU A 28 3.31 1.18 3.30
C LEU A 28 3.96 0.90 4.66
N ILE A 29 3.38 1.45 5.74
CA ILE A 29 3.80 1.15 7.12
C ILE A 29 3.61 -0.34 7.45
N ASN A 30 2.49 -0.94 7.06
CA ASN A 30 2.19 -2.34 7.38
C ASN A 30 3.01 -3.35 6.56
N ILE A 31 3.59 -2.96 5.42
CA ILE A 31 4.58 -3.78 4.69
C ILE A 31 6.01 -3.58 5.19
N GLY A 32 6.23 -2.66 6.14
CA GLY A 32 7.52 -2.43 6.78
C GLY A 32 8.42 -1.40 6.09
N MET A 33 7.86 -0.52 5.26
CA MET A 33 8.63 0.58 4.66
C MET A 33 9.03 1.59 5.75
N ASN A 34 10.25 2.14 5.65
CA ASN A 34 10.74 3.16 6.56
C ASN A 34 9.93 4.46 6.46
N LEU A 35 9.68 5.13 7.59
CA LEU A 35 8.83 6.33 7.63
C LEU A 35 9.40 7.48 6.81
N ASP A 36 10.73 7.64 6.75
CA ASP A 36 11.34 8.69 5.94
C ASP A 36 11.19 8.41 4.43
N ASP A 37 11.18 7.15 4.01
CA ASP A 37 10.93 6.80 2.60
C ASP A 37 9.47 6.99 2.24
N ILE A 38 8.55 6.70 3.17
CA ILE A 38 7.13 7.04 3.01
C ILE A 38 6.97 8.56 2.88
N LEU A 39 7.68 9.34 3.69
CA LEU A 39 7.65 10.80 3.60
C LEU A 39 8.13 11.30 2.23
N LYS A 40 9.20 10.72 1.67
CA LYS A 40 9.67 11.04 0.31
C LYS A 40 8.63 10.73 -0.77
N ILE A 41 7.85 9.66 -0.62
CA ILE A 41 6.74 9.36 -1.54
C ILE A 41 5.71 10.49 -1.48
N PHE A 42 5.26 10.87 -0.28
CA PHE A 42 4.27 11.93 -0.11
C PHE A 42 4.79 13.33 -0.49
N ALA A 43 6.10 13.53 -0.55
CA ALA A 43 6.71 14.77 -1.04
C ALA A 43 6.39 15.10 -2.50
N HIS A 44 5.90 14.13 -3.29
CA HIS A 44 5.46 14.34 -4.67
C HIS A 44 4.09 15.01 -4.77
N ARG A 45 3.33 15.10 -3.67
CA ARG A 45 2.01 15.74 -3.68
C ARG A 45 2.14 17.25 -3.85
N PRO A 46 1.19 17.88 -4.58
CA PRO A 46 1.23 19.33 -4.82
C PRO A 46 1.00 20.15 -3.54
N ASP A 47 0.31 19.59 -2.54
CA ASP A 47 0.00 20.22 -1.25
C ASP A 47 0.94 19.78 -0.11
N PHE A 48 2.14 19.29 -0.46
CA PHE A 48 3.04 18.72 0.52
C PHE A 48 3.58 19.75 1.52
N ASP A 49 3.32 19.49 2.80
CA ASP A 49 4.02 20.10 3.92
C ASP A 49 4.72 18.99 4.72
N GLN A 50 6.05 19.08 4.82
CA GLN A 50 6.87 18.05 5.46
C GLN A 50 6.50 17.83 6.94
N ARG A 51 6.17 18.92 7.65
CA ARG A 51 5.89 18.89 9.09
C ARG A 51 4.57 18.18 9.35
N ILE A 52 3.54 18.52 8.57
CA ILE A 52 2.21 17.92 8.65
C ILE A 52 2.26 16.46 8.19
N ALA A 53 2.90 16.17 7.05
CA ALA A 53 3.00 14.83 6.52
C ALA A 53 3.76 13.88 7.47
N ARG A 54 4.89 14.34 8.04
CA ARG A 54 5.63 13.55 9.05
C ARG A 54 4.77 13.25 10.27
N TYR A 55 4.06 14.24 10.80
CA TYR A 55 3.15 14.04 11.93
C TYR A 55 2.07 13.01 11.62
N GLN A 56 1.43 13.09 10.45
CA GLN A 56 0.41 12.14 10.01
C GLN A 56 0.97 10.71 9.89
N ILE A 57 2.13 10.55 9.24
CA ILE A 57 2.78 9.25 9.08
C ILE A 57 3.14 8.64 10.43
N GLU A 58 3.74 9.42 11.34
CA GLU A 58 4.09 8.95 12.69
C GLU A 58 2.84 8.59 13.51
N HIS A 59 1.75 9.35 13.37
CA HIS A 59 0.48 9.03 14.01
C HIS A 59 -0.10 7.71 13.50
N ILE A 60 -0.12 7.49 12.18
CA ILE A 60 -0.59 6.24 11.58
C ILE A 60 0.29 5.06 12.02
N ALA A 61 1.60 5.29 12.20
CA ALA A 61 2.55 4.29 12.70
C ALA A 61 2.39 3.96 14.19
N GLY A 62 1.57 4.72 14.94
CA GLY A 62 1.40 4.56 16.39
C GLY A 62 2.52 5.20 17.21
N LEU A 63 3.31 6.12 16.62
CA LEU A 63 4.39 6.83 17.31
C LEU A 63 3.92 8.15 17.95
N ARG A 64 2.68 8.57 17.68
CA ARG A 64 2.06 9.80 18.22
C ARG A 64 0.63 9.52 18.73
N GLY A 65 0.07 10.46 19.47
CA GLY A 65 -1.32 10.41 19.92
C GLY A 65 -1.62 9.21 20.82
N SER A 66 -2.71 8.48 20.51
CA SER A 66 -3.15 7.29 21.26
C SER A 66 -2.19 6.09 21.14
N ARG A 67 -1.12 6.20 20.35
CA ARG A 67 -0.19 5.12 20.00
C ARG A 67 -0.84 3.91 19.30
N THR A 68 -2.04 4.11 18.75
CA THR A 68 -2.72 3.09 17.94
C THR A 68 -2.02 2.99 16.59
N LYS A 69 -1.42 1.82 16.30
CA LYS A 69 -0.92 1.53 14.96
C LYS A 69 -2.10 1.18 14.05
N TYR A 70 -2.34 2.01 13.04
CA TYR A 70 -3.44 1.79 12.11
C TYR A 70 -3.10 0.68 11.12
N THR A 71 -4.09 -0.17 10.85
CA THR A 71 -4.00 -1.24 9.86
C THR A 71 -4.51 -0.76 8.50
N THR A 72 -4.00 -1.36 7.43
CA THR A 72 -4.50 -1.11 6.07
C THR A 72 -6.03 -1.31 5.99
N PRO A 73 -6.78 -0.38 5.39
CA PRO A 73 -8.24 -0.50 5.22
C PRO A 73 -8.67 -1.80 4.55
N SER A 74 -9.86 -2.29 4.91
CA SER A 74 -10.43 -3.50 4.30
C SER A 74 -10.79 -3.27 2.83
N CYS A 75 -10.94 -4.35 2.08
CA CYS A 75 -11.43 -4.27 0.71
C CYS A 75 -12.80 -3.60 0.63
N ASP A 76 -13.69 -3.85 1.60
CA ASP A 76 -15.02 -3.22 1.64
C ASP A 76 -14.90 -1.72 1.90
N THR A 77 -14.05 -1.30 2.85
CA THR A 77 -13.80 0.14 3.07
C THR A 77 -13.21 0.81 1.84
N MET A 78 -12.30 0.13 1.14
CA MET A 78 -11.71 0.65 -0.11
C MET A 78 -12.76 0.81 -1.21
N LYS A 79 -13.73 -0.11 -1.32
CA LYS A 79 -14.86 -0.01 -2.27
C LYS A 79 -15.77 1.15 -1.95
N THR A 80 -16.21 1.29 -0.69
CA THR A 80 -17.07 2.40 -0.25
C THR A 80 -16.45 3.77 -0.53
N ASN A 81 -15.11 3.86 -0.54
CA ASN A 81 -14.38 5.09 -0.85
C ASN A 81 -14.01 5.23 -2.33
N GLY A 82 -14.48 4.36 -3.22
CA GLY A 82 -14.21 4.41 -4.66
C GLY A 82 -12.75 4.16 -5.04
N LEU A 83 -11.95 3.57 -4.14
CA LEU A 83 -10.51 3.36 -4.35
C LEU A 83 -10.17 1.95 -4.85
N CYS A 84 -11.16 1.08 -4.98
CA CYS A 84 -10.93 -0.30 -5.38
C CYS A 84 -10.97 -0.46 -6.91
N VAL A 85 -9.96 -1.15 -7.47
CA VAL A 85 -9.89 -1.43 -8.92
C VAL A 85 -11.04 -2.34 -9.33
N GLU A 86 -11.73 -1.99 -10.43
CA GLU A 86 -12.89 -2.71 -10.95
C GLU A 86 -13.91 -3.03 -9.84
N ASP A 87 -14.18 -2.05 -8.98
CA ASP A 87 -15.09 -2.18 -7.82
C ASP A 87 -14.79 -3.39 -6.91
N GLY A 88 -13.51 -3.77 -6.85
CA GLY A 88 -13.05 -4.89 -6.03
C GLY A 88 -13.41 -6.27 -6.56
N LYS A 89 -13.61 -6.40 -7.87
CA LYS A 89 -13.62 -7.71 -8.55
C LYS A 89 -12.39 -8.56 -8.21
N LEU A 90 -11.23 -7.90 -8.02
CA LEU A 90 -9.96 -8.55 -7.65
C LEU A 90 -9.83 -8.86 -6.15
N CYS A 91 -10.82 -8.49 -5.34
CA CYS A 91 -10.83 -8.78 -3.91
C CYS A 91 -11.23 -10.22 -3.58
N GLY A 92 -11.76 -11.00 -4.54
CA GLY A 92 -12.34 -12.35 -4.35
C GLY A 92 -11.59 -13.28 -3.38
N GLY A 93 -11.91 -13.17 -2.09
CA GLY A 93 -11.36 -13.97 -0.99
C GLY A 93 -10.25 -13.31 -0.13
N VAL A 94 -9.89 -12.03 -0.34
CA VAL A 94 -8.93 -11.30 0.51
C VAL A 94 -9.63 -10.20 1.32
N LYS A 95 -9.27 -10.08 2.60
CA LYS A 95 -9.89 -9.11 3.53
C LYS A 95 -9.42 -7.67 3.31
N ASN A 96 -8.19 -7.48 2.84
CA ASN A 96 -7.59 -6.16 2.63
C ASN A 96 -6.46 -6.21 1.57
N PRO A 97 -5.99 -5.05 1.08
CA PRO A 97 -4.90 -4.96 0.11
C PRO A 97 -3.58 -5.58 0.59
N LEU A 98 -3.33 -5.60 1.90
CA LEU A 98 -2.15 -6.24 2.50
C LEU A 98 -2.19 -7.78 2.31
N ALA A 99 -3.34 -8.40 2.54
CA ALA A 99 -3.55 -9.82 2.29
C ALA A 99 -3.40 -10.17 0.80
N TYR A 100 -3.92 -9.31 -0.08
CA TYR A 100 -3.69 -9.43 -1.52
C TYR A 100 -2.20 -9.40 -1.85
N PHE A 101 -1.48 -8.39 -1.37
CA PHE A 101 -0.05 -8.21 -1.62
C PHE A 101 0.78 -9.43 -1.15
N ARG A 102 0.52 -9.93 0.06
CA ARG A 102 1.17 -11.14 0.58
C ARG A 102 0.87 -12.40 -0.25
N ARG A 103 -0.36 -12.55 -0.76
CA ARG A 103 -0.74 -13.65 -1.67
C ARG A 103 -0.01 -13.53 -3.00
N SER A 104 0.09 -12.33 -3.57
CA SER A 104 0.83 -12.07 -4.81
C SER A 104 2.33 -12.37 -4.65
N LEU A 105 2.97 -11.93 -3.57
CA LEU A 105 4.39 -12.22 -3.30
C LEU A 105 4.67 -13.73 -3.19
N ARG A 106 3.78 -14.49 -2.54
CA ARG A 106 3.91 -15.95 -2.46
C ARG A 106 3.82 -16.61 -3.84
N ARG A 107 2.94 -16.13 -4.71
CA ARG A 107 2.81 -16.64 -6.08
C ARG A 107 4.06 -16.34 -6.91
N LEU A 108 4.61 -15.13 -6.81
CA LEU A 108 5.85 -14.77 -7.51
C LEU A 108 7.01 -15.65 -7.06
N ARG A 109 7.23 -15.80 -5.75
CA ARG A 109 8.28 -16.68 -5.21
C ARG A 109 8.12 -18.14 -5.64
N LYS A 110 6.89 -18.63 -5.80
CA LYS A 110 6.65 -19.97 -6.33
C LYS A 110 7.00 -20.06 -7.82
N ALA A 111 6.58 -19.08 -8.62
CA ALA A 111 6.93 -19.04 -10.04
C ALA A 111 8.46 -18.96 -10.26
N ASP A 112 9.16 -18.18 -9.44
CA ASP A 112 10.64 -18.08 -9.49
C ASP A 112 11.30 -19.44 -9.18
N LYS A 113 10.76 -20.19 -8.20
CA LYS A 113 11.21 -21.55 -7.87
C LYS A 113 10.94 -22.55 -8.99
N ASP A 114 9.69 -22.60 -9.46
CA ASP A 114 9.26 -23.52 -10.52
C ASP A 114 10.10 -23.27 -11.80
N LYS A 115 10.48 -22.01 -12.08
CA LYS A 115 11.36 -21.66 -13.21
C LYS A 115 12.80 -22.15 -13.00
N ALA A 116 13.35 -22.00 -11.79
CA ALA A 116 14.70 -22.46 -11.48
C ALA A 116 14.82 -23.99 -11.52
N GLU A 117 13.77 -24.73 -11.14
CA GLU A 117 13.72 -26.20 -11.22
C GLU A 117 13.71 -26.68 -12.68
N VAL A 118 12.93 -26.04 -13.56
CA VAL A 118 12.87 -26.37 -15.00
C VAL A 118 14.17 -26.04 -15.74
N GLU A 119 14.89 -24.98 -15.34
CA GLU A 119 16.21 -24.65 -15.90
C GLU A 119 17.31 -25.60 -15.38
N GLY A 120 17.18 -26.11 -14.15
CA GLY A 120 18.08 -27.09 -13.56
C GLY A 120 17.97 -28.50 -14.12
N GLU A 121 16.77 -28.94 -14.54
CA GLU A 121 16.55 -30.26 -15.18
C GLU A 121 16.99 -30.32 -16.66
N ARG A 122 17.33 -29.17 -17.27
CA ARG A 122 17.80 -29.07 -18.66
C ARG A 122 19.33 -29.00 -18.80
N SER A 123 20.06 -29.03 -17.70
CA SER A 123 21.53 -28.93 -17.65
C SER A 123 22.18 -30.27 -17.33
#